data_AF-A0A2H3P3A2-F1
#
_entry.id   AF-A0A2H3P3A2-F1
#
_cell.length_a   1.000
_cell.length_b   1.000
_cell.length_c   1.000
_cell.angle_alpha   90.00
_cell.angle_beta   90.00
_cell.angle_gamma   90.00
#
_symmetry.space_group_name_H-M   'P 1'
#
loop_
_entity.id
_entity.type
_entity.pdbx_description
1 polymer ?
#
loop_
_entity_poly.entity_id
_entity_poly.type
_entity_poly.pdbx_seq_one_letter_code
_entity_poly.pdbx_strand_id
1 'polypeptide(L)'
;MKTQEKDLYHGAALTQVVEHESFKALNKATTKYGHYQINHDRRLIVKYTKGSSSPWSFTFQKEDVGVVADDISAGHSTYICLVCGDETVCALNEEQILQVIDLDGGTQWIKVEMPPKSSLRVKGSNGELSKTVPNNSFPKKLFR
;
A
#
# COMPACT_ATOMS: atom_id res chain seq x y z
N MET A 1 19.50 -13.23 11.54
CA MET A 1 19.28 -12.76 10.15
C MET A 1 19.99 -11.43 9.97
N LYS A 2 20.57 -11.16 8.80
CA LYS A 2 21.05 -9.81 8.46
C LYS A 2 19.87 -8.98 7.96
N THR A 3 19.79 -7.72 8.39
CA THR A 3 18.81 -6.76 7.88
C THR A 3 19.01 -6.58 6.39
N GLN A 4 17.92 -6.67 5.64
CA GLN A 4 17.87 -6.40 4.21
C GLN A 4 17.27 -5.01 4.00
N GLU A 5 17.60 -4.38 2.88
CA GLU A 5 17.11 -3.05 2.54
C GLU A 5 15.57 -2.96 2.50
N LYS A 6 14.89 -4.01 2.04
CA LYS A 6 13.42 -4.11 2.10
C LYS A 6 12.86 -4.00 3.52
N ASP A 7 13.64 -4.41 4.53
CA ASP A 7 13.22 -4.34 5.93
C ASP A 7 13.19 -2.88 6.40
N LEU A 8 14.05 -2.02 5.84
CA LEU A 8 14.07 -0.57 6.14
C LEU A 8 12.80 0.12 5.63
N TYR A 9 12.40 -0.15 4.38
CA TYR A 9 11.21 0.45 3.79
C TYR A 9 9.91 -0.05 4.44
N HIS A 10 9.84 -1.35 4.73
CA HIS A 10 8.71 -1.92 5.45
C HIS A 10 8.66 -1.37 6.88
N GLY A 11 9.82 -1.26 7.55
CA GLY A 11 9.93 -0.61 8.86
C GLY A 11 9.40 0.82 8.86
N ALA A 12 9.74 1.64 7.85
CA ALA A 12 9.25 3.01 7.74
C ALA A 12 7.71 3.12 7.72
N ALA A 13 7.04 2.18 7.03
CA ALA A 13 5.58 2.12 7.03
C ALA A 13 5.03 1.55 8.34
N LEU A 14 5.58 0.42 8.82
CA LEU A 14 5.07 -0.28 9.99
C LEU A 14 5.26 0.49 11.28
N THR A 15 6.37 1.23 11.45
CA THR A 15 6.57 2.09 12.62
C THR A 15 5.46 3.13 12.73
N GLN A 16 5.10 3.79 11.63
CA GLN A 16 3.99 4.76 11.65
C GLN A 16 2.66 4.11 12.03
N VAL A 17 2.39 2.88 11.54
CA VAL A 17 1.19 2.12 11.93
C VAL A 17 1.16 1.83 13.42
N VAL A 18 2.28 1.36 13.98
CA VAL A 18 2.40 0.98 15.40
C VAL A 18 2.24 2.19 16.33
N GLU A 19 2.71 3.36 15.91
CA GLU A 19 2.60 4.61 16.69
C GLU A 19 1.19 5.24 16.65
N HIS A 20 0.25 4.71 15.86
CA HIS A 20 -1.12 5.24 15.82
C HIS A 20 -1.93 4.79 17.05
N GLU A 21 -2.68 5.70 17.67
CA GLU A 21 -3.43 5.43 18.93
C GLU A 21 -4.41 4.23 18.86
N SER A 22 -4.99 3.98 17.69
CA SER A 22 -5.92 2.86 17.45
C SER A 22 -5.23 1.52 17.18
N PHE A 23 -3.89 1.47 17.15
CA PHE A 23 -3.13 0.25 16.95
C PHE A 23 -3.22 -0.67 18.17
N LYS A 24 -3.39 -1.97 17.92
CA LYS A 24 -3.44 -3.01 18.97
C LYS A 24 -2.52 -4.19 18.68
N ALA A 25 -2.43 -4.62 17.42
CA ALA A 25 -1.63 -5.78 17.04
C ALA A 25 -1.16 -5.72 15.58
N LEU A 26 -0.01 -6.33 15.30
CA LEU A 26 0.52 -6.56 13.96
C LEU A 26 0.84 -8.05 13.82
N ASN A 27 0.25 -8.70 12.82
CA ASN A 27 0.49 -10.09 12.50
C ASN A 27 0.87 -10.23 11.03
N LYS A 28 1.44 -11.38 10.66
CA LYS A 28 1.49 -11.77 9.24
C LYS A 28 0.09 -12.18 8.82
N ALA A 29 -0.39 -11.65 7.70
CA ALA A 29 -1.68 -12.09 7.14
C ALA A 29 -1.53 -13.42 6.39
N THR A 30 -0.45 -13.57 5.62
CA THR A 30 -0.07 -14.82 4.95
C THR A 30 1.44 -15.03 5.02
N THR A 31 1.94 -16.06 4.33
CA THR A 31 3.39 -16.29 4.16
C THR A 31 4.05 -15.29 3.21
N LYS A 32 3.26 -14.50 2.46
CA LYS A 32 3.75 -13.51 1.51
C LYS A 32 4.42 -12.34 2.23
N TYR A 33 5.66 -12.03 1.83
CA TYR A 33 6.39 -10.90 2.39
C TYR A 33 5.66 -9.58 2.05
N GLY A 34 5.55 -8.70 3.03
CA GLY A 34 4.81 -7.45 2.88
C GLY A 34 3.30 -7.56 3.09
N HIS A 35 2.78 -8.76 3.37
CA HIS A 35 1.36 -8.93 3.66
C HIS A 35 1.11 -9.06 5.18
N TYR A 36 0.49 -8.04 5.75
CA TYR A 36 0.27 -7.89 7.19
C TYR A 36 -1.21 -7.84 7.54
N GLN A 37 -1.51 -8.24 8.76
CA GLN A 37 -2.79 -8.02 9.41
C GLN A 37 -2.59 -7.00 10.53
N ILE A 38 -3.33 -5.90 10.45
CA ILE A 38 -3.39 -4.91 11.53
C ILE A 38 -4.66 -5.19 12.33
N ASN A 39 -4.50 -5.23 13.66
CA ASN A 39 -5.57 -5.58 14.58
C ASN A 39 -6.18 -6.95 14.21
N HIS A 40 -7.48 -7.01 13.91
CA HIS A 40 -8.21 -8.26 13.68
C HIS A 40 -8.83 -8.37 12.29
N ASP A 41 -8.92 -7.26 11.56
CA ASP A 41 -9.85 -7.09 10.43
C ASP A 41 -9.22 -6.38 9.21
N ARG A 42 -8.01 -5.82 9.35
CA ARG A 42 -7.39 -5.00 8.31
C ARG A 42 -6.23 -5.71 7.65
N ARG A 43 -6.31 -5.87 6.34
CA ARG A 43 -5.27 -6.47 5.49
C ARG A 43 -4.45 -5.37 4.85
N LEU A 44 -3.15 -5.49 4.96
CA LEU A 44 -2.21 -4.49 4.50
C LEU A 44 -1.13 -5.14 3.62
N ILE A 45 -1.12 -4.77 2.34
CA ILE A 45 -0.02 -5.09 1.43
C ILE A 45 0.93 -3.89 1.36
N VAL A 46 2.17 -4.07 1.79
CA VAL A 46 3.24 -3.07 1.66
C VAL A 46 4.11 -3.39 0.46
N LYS A 47 4.22 -2.42 -0.46
CA LYS A 47 5.17 -2.42 -1.57
C LYS A 47 6.06 -1.19 -1.44
N TYR A 48 7.30 -1.30 -1.87
CA TYR A 48 8.26 -0.20 -1.80
C TYR A 48 8.97 -0.03 -3.15
N THR A 49 9.51 1.16 -3.35
CA THR A 49 10.46 1.45 -4.42
C THR A 49 11.63 2.25 -3.85
N LYS A 50 12.77 2.17 -4.54
CA LYS A 50 14.00 2.89 -4.18
C LYS A 50 14.12 4.25 -4.89
N GLY A 51 13.17 4.58 -5.75
CA GLY A 51 13.19 5.87 -6.45
C GLY A 51 13.22 7.02 -5.44
N SER A 52 14.20 7.90 -5.56
CA SER A 52 14.40 9.04 -4.66
C SER A 52 13.52 10.24 -5.00
N SER A 53 12.72 10.17 -6.07
CA SER A 53 11.83 11.25 -6.48
C SER A 53 10.64 10.73 -7.28
N SER A 54 9.54 11.48 -7.22
CA SER A 54 8.35 11.27 -8.04
C SER A 54 8.66 11.37 -9.55
N PRO A 55 8.05 10.54 -10.41
CA PRO A 55 7.02 9.56 -10.09
C PRO A 55 7.57 8.18 -9.69
N TRP A 56 6.94 7.56 -8.69
CA TRP A 56 7.26 6.20 -8.23
C TRP A 56 6.38 5.17 -8.92
N SER A 57 6.97 4.08 -9.40
CA SER A 57 6.23 2.99 -10.05
C SER A 57 6.38 1.69 -9.27
N PHE A 58 5.28 0.97 -9.10
CA PHE A 58 5.16 -0.27 -8.35
C PHE A 58 4.53 -1.34 -9.23
N THR A 59 5.19 -2.48 -9.37
CA THR A 59 4.67 -3.61 -10.16
C THR A 59 4.03 -4.64 -9.21
N PHE A 60 2.84 -5.08 -9.60
CA PHE A 60 2.07 -6.13 -8.94
C PHE A 60 2.05 -7.34 -9.87
N GLN A 61 2.76 -8.39 -9.47
CA GLN A 61 2.69 -9.68 -10.16
C GLN A 61 1.32 -10.31 -9.92
N LYS A 62 0.97 -11.31 -10.74
CA LYS A 62 -0.31 -12.02 -10.60
C LYS A 62 -0.55 -12.53 -9.18
N GLU A 63 0.49 -12.99 -8.49
CA GLU A 63 0.41 -13.42 -7.09
C GLU A 63 0.19 -12.27 -6.09
N ASP A 64 0.59 -11.04 -6.42
CA ASP A 64 0.27 -9.87 -5.60
C ASP A 64 -1.20 -9.49 -5.77
N VAL A 65 -1.66 -9.47 -7.02
CA VAL A 65 -3.06 -9.17 -7.38
C VAL A 65 -4.00 -10.22 -6.76
N GLY A 66 -3.65 -11.50 -6.85
CA GLY A 66 -4.41 -12.59 -6.24
C GLY A 66 -4.60 -12.43 -4.74
N VAL A 67 -3.55 -12.05 -3.99
CA VAL A 67 -3.69 -11.79 -2.55
C VAL A 67 -4.64 -10.64 -2.25
N VAL A 68 -4.58 -9.57 -3.04
CA VAL A 68 -5.50 -8.42 -2.88
C VAL A 68 -6.95 -8.86 -3.17
N ALA A 69 -7.16 -9.65 -4.22
CA ALA A 69 -8.47 -10.17 -4.58
C ALA A 69 -9.02 -11.13 -3.52
N ASP A 70 -8.17 -12.01 -2.97
CA ASP A 70 -8.52 -12.93 -1.89
C ASP A 70 -8.94 -12.17 -0.63
N ASP A 71 -8.20 -11.13 -0.23
CA ASP A 71 -8.54 -10.33 0.95
C ASP A 71 -9.87 -9.58 0.79
N ILE A 72 -10.10 -8.98 -0.39
CA ILE A 72 -11.34 -8.27 -0.71
C ILE A 72 -12.52 -9.24 -0.76
N SER A 73 -12.37 -10.38 -1.43
CA SER A 73 -13.43 -11.40 -1.52
C SER A 73 -13.77 -12.04 -0.18
N ALA A 74 -12.79 -12.15 0.73
CA ALA A 74 -12.99 -12.58 2.11
C ALA A 74 -13.65 -11.51 3.01
N GLY A 75 -13.92 -10.31 2.48
CA GLY A 75 -14.56 -9.21 3.22
C GLY A 75 -13.64 -8.50 4.21
N HIS A 76 -12.32 -8.61 4.03
CA HIS A 76 -11.36 -7.88 4.86
C HIS A 76 -11.23 -6.43 4.42
N SER A 77 -11.02 -5.53 5.39
CA SER A 77 -10.67 -4.14 5.08
C SER A 77 -9.28 -4.08 4.48
N THR A 78 -9.21 -4.02 3.15
CA THR A 78 -7.98 -4.24 2.38
C THR A 78 -7.34 -2.93 1.97
N TYR A 79 -6.03 -2.83 2.20
CA TYR A 79 -5.24 -1.65 1.90
C TYR A 79 -3.93 -2.01 1.21
N ILE A 80 -3.54 -1.16 0.25
CA ILE A 80 -2.21 -1.18 -0.36
C ILE A 80 -1.46 0.06 0.14
N CYS A 81 -0.28 -0.15 0.74
CA CYS A 81 0.64 0.92 1.10
C CYS A 81 1.88 0.89 0.20
N LEU A 82 2.09 2.00 -0.49
CA LEU A 82 3.17 2.21 -1.44
C LEU A 82 4.19 3.15 -0.81
N VAL A 83 5.31 2.58 -0.36
CA VAL A 83 6.42 3.34 0.21
C VAL A 83 7.20 3.99 -0.93
N CYS A 84 7.07 5.31 -1.03
CA CYS A 84 7.58 6.16 -2.11
C CYS A 84 8.96 6.68 -1.74
N GLY A 85 9.98 5.84 -1.92
CA GLY A 85 11.35 6.15 -1.49
C GLY A 85 11.41 6.39 0.02
N ASP A 86 12.06 7.49 0.39
CA ASP A 86 12.15 8.01 1.75
C ASP A 86 11.20 9.20 2.00
N GLU A 87 10.37 9.58 1.02
CA GLU A 87 9.55 10.79 1.11
C GLU A 87 8.19 10.57 1.78
N THR A 88 7.43 9.55 1.38
CA THR A 88 6.05 9.36 1.85
C THR A 88 5.53 7.93 1.67
N VAL A 89 4.37 7.64 2.27
CA VAL A 89 3.63 6.38 2.08
C VAL A 89 2.25 6.70 1.53
N CYS A 90 1.97 6.22 0.31
CA CYS A 90 0.65 6.33 -0.30
C CYS A 90 -0.21 5.12 0.10
N ALA A 91 -1.30 5.36 0.82
CA ALA A 91 -2.25 4.31 1.20
C ALA A 91 -3.51 4.35 0.34
N LEU A 92 -3.84 3.22 -0.27
CA LEU A 92 -5.07 2.99 -1.06
C LEU A 92 -6.01 2.08 -0.28
N ASN A 93 -7.29 2.40 -0.25
CA ASN A 93 -8.35 1.51 0.24
C ASN A 93 -8.94 0.71 -0.93
N GLU A 94 -9.78 -0.27 -0.63
CA GLU A 94 -10.47 -1.12 -1.61
C GLU A 94 -11.06 -0.36 -2.82
N GLU A 95 -11.88 0.66 -2.60
CA GLU A 95 -12.49 1.46 -3.68
C GLU A 95 -11.46 2.10 -4.62
N GLN A 96 -10.31 2.50 -4.08
CA GLN A 96 -9.24 3.11 -4.86
C GLN A 96 -8.39 2.06 -5.55
N ILE A 97 -8.18 0.90 -4.91
CA ILE A 97 -7.48 -0.24 -5.51
C ILE A 97 -8.21 -0.68 -6.78
N LEU A 98 -9.54 -0.88 -6.69
CA LEU A 98 -10.38 -1.29 -7.82
C LEU A 98 -10.40 -0.27 -8.98
N GLN A 99 -10.13 1.01 -8.70
CA GLN A 99 -10.00 2.05 -9.74
C GLN A 99 -8.68 2.00 -10.51
N VAL A 100 -7.59 1.48 -9.91
CA VAL A 100 -6.24 1.59 -10.50
C VAL A 100 -5.67 0.27 -10.96
N ILE A 101 -6.12 -0.87 -10.42
CA ILE A 101 -5.71 -2.20 -10.87
C ILE A 101 -6.92 -3.06 -11.21
N ASP A 102 -6.74 -3.93 -12.20
CA ASP A 102 -7.70 -4.98 -12.55
C ASP A 102 -7.34 -6.25 -11.77
N LEU A 103 -8.25 -6.71 -10.91
CA LEU A 103 -8.04 -7.88 -10.04
C LEU A 103 -8.11 -9.21 -10.80
N ASP A 104 -8.76 -9.23 -11.96
CA ASP A 104 -8.84 -10.42 -12.82
C ASP A 104 -7.72 -10.45 -13.87
N GLY A 105 -6.94 -9.38 -13.94
CA GLY A 105 -5.86 -9.17 -14.90
C GLY A 105 -4.57 -9.93 -14.58
N GLY A 106 -3.60 -9.78 -15.49
CA GLY A 106 -2.24 -10.28 -15.32
C GLY A 106 -1.38 -9.38 -14.43
N THR A 107 -0.13 -9.15 -14.83
CA THR A 107 0.74 -8.18 -14.14
C THR A 107 0.17 -6.77 -14.23
N GLN A 108 -0.04 -6.14 -13.07
CA GLN A 108 -0.57 -4.78 -12.92
C GLN A 108 0.55 -3.83 -12.47
N TRP A 109 0.30 -2.53 -12.60
CA TRP A 109 1.20 -1.52 -12.05
C TRP A 109 0.44 -0.35 -11.45
N ILE A 110 1.06 0.32 -10.47
CA ILE A 110 0.58 1.56 -9.89
C ILE A 110 1.72 2.57 -9.93
N LYS A 111 1.42 3.78 -10.40
CA LYS A 111 2.31 4.94 -10.42
C LYS A 111 1.77 6.02 -9.50
N VAL A 112 2.63 6.49 -8.60
CA VAL A 112 2.33 7.58 -7.67
C VAL A 112 3.15 8.79 -8.07
N GLU A 113 2.48 9.92 -8.28
CA GLU A 113 3.08 11.20 -8.58
C GLU A 113 2.78 12.19 -7.45
N MET A 114 3.82 12.86 -6.95
CA MET A 114 3.70 13.92 -5.95
C MET A 114 4.22 15.23 -6.54
N PRO A 115 3.32 16.13 -6.99
CA PRO A 115 3.71 17.50 -7.27
C PRO A 115 4.22 18.21 -6.00
N PRO A 116 5.02 19.28 -6.11
CA PRO A 116 5.66 19.93 -4.98
C PRO A 116 4.67 20.31 -3.87
N LYS A 117 4.84 19.71 -2.68
CA LYS A 117 4.03 19.95 -1.48
C LYS A 117 2.51 19.73 -1.65
N SER A 118 2.09 18.88 -2.59
CA SER A 118 0.67 18.63 -2.85
C SER A 118 0.21 17.21 -2.52
N SER A 119 -1.10 16.97 -2.64
CA SER A 119 -1.68 15.63 -2.63
C SER A 119 -1.14 14.76 -3.76
N LEU A 120 -1.11 13.46 -3.52
CA LEU A 120 -0.62 12.43 -4.43
C LEU A 120 -1.64 12.15 -5.53
N ARG A 121 -1.16 12.02 -6.76
CA ARG A 121 -1.92 11.53 -7.91
C ARG A 121 -1.54 10.07 -8.15
N VAL A 122 -2.53 9.21 -8.32
CA VAL A 122 -2.30 7.78 -8.46
C VAL A 122 -2.92 7.30 -9.75
N LYS A 123 -2.11 6.63 -10.56
CA LYS A 123 -2.51 5.98 -11.82
C LYS A 123 -2.15 4.52 -11.73
N GLY A 124 -2.85 3.65 -12.43
CA GLY A 124 -2.46 2.27 -12.58
C GLY A 124 -2.89 1.71 -13.93
N SER A 125 -2.70 0.42 -14.09
CA SER A 125 -3.01 -0.30 -15.33
C SER A 125 -4.50 -0.29 -15.70
N ASN A 126 -5.42 -0.17 -14.74
CA ASN A 126 -6.85 -0.15 -15.00
C ASN A 126 -7.44 1.28 -15.13
N GLY A 127 -6.70 2.30 -14.72
CA GLY A 127 -7.23 3.66 -14.70
C GLY A 127 -6.45 4.61 -13.79
N GLU A 128 -7.07 5.71 -13.41
CA GLU A 128 -6.51 6.67 -12.46
C GLU A 128 -7.55 7.05 -11.40
N LEU A 129 -7.06 7.45 -10.23
CA LEU A 129 -7.96 7.92 -9.18
C LEU A 129 -8.62 9.24 -9.59
N SER A 130 -9.94 9.27 -9.47
CA SER A 130 -10.74 10.49 -9.66
C SER A 130 -10.40 11.61 -8.68
N LYS A 131 -9.85 11.25 -7.50
CA LYS A 131 -9.46 12.18 -6.43
C LYS A 131 -8.02 11.91 -6.01
N THR A 132 -7.33 12.97 -5.59
CA THR A 132 -5.98 12.85 -5.05
C THR A 132 -5.98 12.23 -3.64
N VAL A 133 -4.86 11.61 -3.27
CA VAL A 133 -4.64 11.05 -1.93
C VAL A 133 -3.82 12.06 -1.12
N PRO A 134 -4.28 12.57 0.02
CA PRO A 134 -3.48 13.48 0.85
C PRO A 134 -2.17 12.81 1.29
N ASN A 135 -1.05 13.52 1.18
CA ASN A 135 0.29 13.00 1.49
C ASN A 135 0.49 12.65 2.98
N ASN A 136 -0.38 13.16 3.86
CA ASN A 136 -0.40 12.89 5.31
C ASN A 136 -1.56 11.98 5.74
N SER A 137 -2.20 11.28 4.79
CA SER A 137 -3.34 10.41 5.08
C SER A 137 -2.94 9.09 5.74
N PHE A 138 -1.72 8.62 5.51
CA PHE A 138 -1.15 7.47 6.20
C PHE A 138 -0.53 7.90 7.54
N PRO A 139 -0.66 7.11 8.63
CA PRO A 139 -1.36 5.83 8.76
C PRO A 139 -2.86 5.96 9.09
N LYS A 140 -3.37 7.18 9.35
CA LYS A 140 -4.76 7.43 9.81
C LYS A 140 -5.82 6.75 8.96
N LYS A 141 -5.61 6.69 7.64
CA LYS A 141 -6.52 6.03 6.70
C LYS A 141 -6.75 4.55 6.99
N LEU A 142 -5.76 3.88 7.59
CA LEU A 142 -5.86 2.47 7.99
C LEU A 142 -6.67 2.26 9.26
N PHE A 143 -7.14 3.30 9.94
CA PHE A 143 -7.90 3.17 11.19
C PHE A 143 -9.25 3.89 11.15
N ARG A 144 -9.67 4.32 9.94
CA ARG A 144 -11.00 4.84 9.68
C ARG A 144 -11.99 3.74 9.33
#